data_AF-A0A955QK24-F1
#
_entry.id   AF-A0A955QK24-F1
#
_cell.length_a   1.000
_cell.length_b   1.000
_cell.length_c   1.000
_cell.angle_alpha   90.00
_cell.angle_beta   90.00
_cell.angle_gamma   90.00
#
_symmetry.space_group_name_H-M   'P 1'
#
loop_
_entity.id
_entity.type
_entity.pdbx_description
1 polymer ?
#
loop_
_entity_poly.entity_id
_entity_poly.type
_entity_poly.pdbx_seq_one_letter_code
_entity_poly.pdbx_strand_id
1 'polypeptide(L)'
;MEGVLAKGSSLVGCRVAVREYEDAHSVLTERLECLNLEKATLEEAIRRLDIERSDVIDGIARGSKKDSDLSKVRKSLDLNRGNLLDTTEIIGCTKTALEQAARDLLEARSILKREEARAWRNVVKEVSARYSPQVQEIFLKMYVAVVSSSPDGGAPLFHSISNAFDLRVPRFDLPVGQEEFHFVKAELAKEFGVV
;
A
#
# COMPACT_ATOMS: atom_id res chain seq x y z
N MET A 1 15.79 -1.11 19.22
CA MET A 1 14.64 -1.11 18.29
C MET A 1 13.80 0.16 18.51
N GLU A 2 14.35 1.36 18.28
CA GLU A 2 13.63 2.63 18.56
C GLU A 2 13.54 3.58 17.36
N GLY A 3 14.01 3.18 16.16
CA GLY A 3 14.11 4.09 15.02
C GLY A 3 12.89 4.18 14.08
N VAL A 4 11.96 3.22 14.12
CA VAL A 4 10.92 3.09 13.07
C VAL A 4 9.59 3.74 13.45
N LEU A 5 9.28 3.87 14.74
CA LEU A 5 8.00 4.43 15.19
C LEU A 5 7.92 5.97 15.08
N ALA A 6 9.04 6.68 14.91
CA ALA A 6 9.04 8.13 14.77
C ALA A 6 8.82 8.63 13.32
N LYS A 7 9.02 7.79 12.31
CA LYS A 7 8.79 8.14 10.88
C LYS A 7 7.34 7.96 10.44
N GLY A 8 6.49 7.32 11.25
CA GLY A 8 5.11 6.96 10.93
C GLY A 8 4.04 8.06 11.09
N SER A 9 4.43 9.30 11.42
CA SER A 9 3.44 10.35 11.73
C SER A 9 2.85 11.06 10.51
N SER A 10 3.35 10.79 9.30
CA SER A 10 2.85 11.41 8.06
C SER A 10 2.66 10.39 6.94
N LEU A 11 1.70 10.67 6.06
CA LEU A 11 1.42 9.86 4.87
C LEU A 11 2.67 9.66 3.99
N VAL A 12 3.50 10.70 3.89
CA VAL A 12 4.78 10.66 3.16
C VAL A 12 5.74 9.67 3.83
N GLY A 13 5.86 9.71 5.16
CA GLY A 13 6.69 8.76 5.91
C GLY A 13 6.26 7.30 5.71
N CYS A 14 4.95 7.03 5.69
CA CYS A 14 4.42 5.69 5.42
C CYS A 14 4.74 5.21 4.00
N ARG A 15 4.67 6.09 3.00
CA ARG A 15 5.02 5.75 1.60
C ARG A 15 6.51 5.46 1.44
N VAL A 16 7.37 6.24 2.10
CA VAL A 16 8.82 6.01 2.11
C VAL A 16 9.14 4.67 2.76
N ALA A 17 8.54 4.36 3.91
CA ALA A 17 8.75 3.08 4.58
C ALA A 17 8.33 1.89 3.70
N VAL A 18 7.16 1.96 3.04
CA VAL A 18 6.73 0.90 2.09
C VAL A 18 7.77 0.70 1.00
N ARG A 19 8.29 1.78 0.40
CA ARG A 19 9.33 1.68 -0.64
C ARG A 19 10.62 1.04 -0.09
N GLU A 20 11.08 1.45 1.09
CA GLU A 20 12.27 0.87 1.73
C GLU A 20 12.11 -0.65 1.94
N TYR A 21 10.93 -1.11 2.34
CA TYR A 21 10.64 -2.54 2.48
C TYR A 21 10.51 -3.27 1.13
N GLU A 22 9.99 -2.63 0.09
CA GLU A 22 9.94 -3.19 -1.28
C GLU A 22 11.36 -3.38 -1.83
N ASP A 23 12.23 -2.38 -1.67
CA ASP A 23 13.62 -2.43 -2.09
C ASP A 23 14.37 -3.55 -1.33
N ALA A 24 14.19 -3.64 -0.01
CA ALA A 24 14.80 -4.71 0.80
C ALA A 24 14.32 -6.10 0.36
N HIS A 25 13.03 -6.28 0.07
CA HIS A 25 12.48 -7.54 -0.43
C HIS A 25 13.06 -7.90 -1.81
N SER A 26 13.23 -6.93 -2.71
CA SER A 26 13.84 -7.15 -4.03
C SER A 26 15.28 -7.64 -3.90
N VAL A 27 16.10 -6.93 -3.11
CA VAL A 27 17.52 -7.29 -2.89
C VAL A 27 17.66 -8.69 -2.30
N LEU A 28 16.83 -9.05 -1.32
CA LEU A 28 16.86 -10.39 -0.71
C LEU A 28 16.42 -11.48 -1.70
N THR A 29 15.46 -11.19 -2.57
CA THR A 29 15.00 -12.11 -3.62
C THR A 29 16.13 -12.38 -4.62
N GLU A 30 16.75 -11.32 -5.14
CA GLU A 30 17.89 -11.42 -6.07
C GLU A 30 19.06 -12.17 -5.43
N ARG A 31 19.39 -11.87 -4.17
CA ARG A 31 20.45 -12.57 -3.43
C ARG A 31 20.15 -14.07 -3.30
N LEU A 32 18.90 -14.43 -3.03
CA LEU A 32 18.48 -15.82 -2.92
C LEU A 32 18.62 -16.55 -4.27
N GLU A 33 18.28 -15.91 -5.38
CA GLU A 33 18.48 -16.48 -6.73
C GLU A 33 19.96 -16.72 -7.03
N CYS A 34 20.83 -15.74 -6.74
CA CYS A 34 22.28 -15.91 -6.91
C CYS A 34 22.83 -17.06 -6.08
N LEU A 35 22.42 -17.18 -4.81
CA LEU A 35 22.87 -18.26 -3.93
C LEU A 35 22.39 -19.64 -4.40
N ASN A 36 21.17 -19.73 -4.95
CA ASN A 36 20.69 -20.99 -5.52
C ASN A 36 21.49 -21.41 -6.76
N LEU A 37 21.93 -20.44 -7.59
CA LEU A 37 22.80 -20.72 -8.73
C LEU A 37 24.20 -21.18 -8.28
N GLU A 38 24.76 -20.53 -7.26
CA GLU A 38 26.03 -20.92 -6.64
C GLU A 38 25.95 -22.34 -6.07
N LYS A 39 24.88 -22.65 -5.34
CA LYS A 39 24.60 -23.99 -4.82
C LYS A 39 24.58 -25.03 -5.95
N ALA A 40 23.83 -24.79 -7.03
CA ALA A 40 23.77 -25.71 -8.15
C ALA A 40 25.14 -25.93 -8.82
N THR A 41 25.95 -24.88 -8.89
CA THR A 41 27.32 -24.94 -9.43
C THR A 41 28.22 -25.80 -8.53
N LEU A 42 28.14 -25.64 -7.22
CA LEU A 42 28.87 -26.45 -6.24
C LEU A 42 28.44 -27.92 -6.28
N GLU A 43 27.14 -28.20 -6.38
CA GLU A 43 26.61 -29.56 -6.53
C GLU A 43 27.11 -30.24 -7.82
N GLU A 44 27.18 -29.52 -8.93
CA GLU A 44 27.77 -30.00 -10.18
C GLU A 44 29.29 -30.23 -10.05
N ALA A 45 30.03 -29.32 -9.42
CA ALA A 45 31.46 -29.47 -9.17
C ALA A 45 31.77 -30.71 -8.32
N ILE A 46 30.99 -30.95 -7.25
CA ILE A 46 31.12 -32.14 -6.40
C ILE A 46 30.86 -33.40 -7.20
N ARG A 47 29.81 -33.43 -8.04
CA ARG A 47 29.51 -34.59 -8.90
C ARG A 47 30.66 -34.90 -9.85
N ARG A 48 31.26 -33.88 -10.49
CA ARG A 48 32.43 -34.05 -11.37
C ARG A 48 33.64 -34.59 -10.61
N LEU A 49 33.92 -34.05 -9.42
CA LEU A 49 35.03 -34.52 -8.59
C LEU A 49 34.80 -35.94 -8.06
N ASP A 50 33.56 -36.36 -7.79
CA ASP A 50 33.25 -37.74 -7.40
C ASP A 50 33.46 -38.73 -8.56
N ILE A 51 33.16 -38.32 -9.80
CA ILE A 51 33.52 -39.08 -11.01
C ILE A 51 35.05 -39.16 -11.15
N GLU A 52 35.74 -38.02 -11.07
CA GLU A 52 37.21 -37.96 -11.16
C GLU A 52 37.87 -38.82 -10.07
N ARG A 53 37.33 -38.80 -8.84
CA ARG A 53 37.79 -39.66 -7.75
C ARG A 53 37.72 -41.13 -8.12
N SER A 54 36.63 -41.54 -8.76
CA SER A 54 36.42 -42.93 -9.21
C SER A 54 37.42 -43.29 -10.32
N ASP A 55 37.60 -42.41 -11.31
CA ASP A 55 38.61 -42.57 -12.37
C ASP A 55 40.04 -42.60 -11.83
N VAL A 56 40.31 -41.88 -10.74
CA VAL A 56 41.61 -41.91 -10.05
C VAL A 56 41.82 -43.25 -9.36
N ILE A 57 40.81 -43.77 -8.66
CA ILE A 57 40.87 -45.08 -8.00
C ILE A 57 41.12 -46.20 -9.03
N ASP A 58 40.38 -46.21 -10.15
CA ASP A 58 40.57 -47.20 -11.22
C ASP A 58 41.92 -47.06 -11.92
N GLY A 59 42.45 -45.83 -12.02
CA GLY A 59 43.78 -45.58 -12.52
C GLY A 59 44.88 -46.08 -11.56
N ILE A 60 44.69 -45.94 -10.25
CA ILE A 60 45.61 -46.48 -9.24
C ILE A 60 45.63 -48.01 -9.30
N ALA A 61 44.45 -48.65 -9.40
CA ALA A 61 44.35 -50.10 -9.55
C ALA A 61 45.07 -50.64 -10.80
N ARG A 62 45.12 -49.84 -11.88
CA ARG A 62 45.86 -50.14 -13.12
C ARG A 62 47.32 -49.67 -13.11
N GLY A 63 47.78 -49.02 -12.04
CA GLY A 63 49.14 -48.45 -11.94
C GLY A 63 49.38 -47.20 -12.80
N SER A 64 48.35 -46.59 -13.37
CA SER A 64 48.45 -45.41 -14.25
C SER A 64 48.31 -44.07 -13.52
N LYS A 65 47.91 -44.08 -12.25
CA LYS A 65 47.75 -42.89 -11.38
C LYS A 65 48.34 -43.17 -9.99
N LYS A 66 48.52 -42.10 -9.20
CA LYS A 66 49.15 -42.19 -7.87
C LYS A 66 48.19 -41.77 -6.76
N ASP A 67 48.44 -42.25 -5.54
CA ASP A 67 47.71 -41.82 -4.34
C ASP A 67 47.78 -40.30 -4.09
N SER A 68 48.83 -39.64 -4.58
CA SER A 68 48.93 -38.18 -4.56
C SER A 68 47.82 -37.49 -5.34
N ASP A 69 47.38 -38.10 -6.45
CA ASP A 69 46.28 -37.56 -7.27
C ASP A 69 44.95 -37.73 -6.54
N LEU A 70 44.75 -38.88 -5.90
CA LEU A 70 43.57 -39.15 -5.07
C LEU A 70 43.47 -38.19 -3.88
N SER A 71 44.61 -37.89 -3.23
CA SER A 71 44.69 -36.91 -2.14
C SER A 71 44.27 -35.51 -2.59
N LYS A 72 44.69 -35.07 -3.80
CA LYS A 72 44.28 -33.77 -4.36
C LYS A 72 42.77 -33.72 -4.60
N VAL A 73 42.20 -34.74 -5.23
CA VAL A 73 40.75 -34.80 -5.50
C VAL A 73 39.95 -34.82 -4.18
N ARG A 74 40.41 -35.55 -3.15
CA ARG A 74 39.78 -35.54 -1.82
C ARG A 74 39.78 -34.15 -1.19
N LYS A 75 40.91 -33.44 -1.19
CA LYS A 75 40.98 -32.07 -0.66
C LYS A 75 40.02 -31.13 -1.38
N SER A 76 39.93 -31.22 -2.71
CA SER A 76 38.98 -30.42 -3.50
C SER A 76 37.52 -30.79 -3.21
N LEU A 77 37.21 -32.07 -2.99
CA LEU A 77 35.88 -32.52 -2.58
C LEU A 77 35.50 -31.97 -1.21
N ASP A 78 36.39 -32.08 -0.24
CA ASP A 78 36.15 -31.61 1.13
C ASP A 78 35.92 -30.10 1.15
N LEU A 79 36.72 -29.34 0.38
CA LEU A 79 36.53 -27.90 0.24
C LEU A 79 35.17 -27.54 -0.38
N ASN A 80 34.81 -28.16 -1.51
CA ASN A 80 33.54 -27.86 -2.19
C ASN A 80 32.32 -28.30 -1.36
N ARG A 81 32.42 -29.40 -0.61
CA ARG A 81 31.38 -29.83 0.34
C ARG A 81 31.23 -28.85 1.49
N GLY A 82 32.34 -28.34 2.02
CA GLY A 82 32.33 -27.25 3.02
C GLY A 82 31.62 -26.02 2.49
N ASN A 83 32.04 -25.52 1.33
CA ASN A 83 31.40 -24.36 0.69
C ASN A 83 29.90 -24.60 0.44
N LEU A 84 29.50 -25.80 -0.01
CA LEU A 84 28.10 -26.13 -0.25
C LEU A 84 27.27 -26.10 1.04
N LEU A 85 27.82 -26.57 2.17
CA LEU A 85 27.17 -26.49 3.47
C LEU A 85 26.97 -25.02 3.89
N ASP A 86 28.02 -24.21 3.80
CA ASP A 86 27.97 -22.79 4.13
C ASP A 86 26.95 -22.04 3.26
N THR A 87 26.98 -22.25 1.94
CA THR A 87 25.99 -21.67 1.01
C THR A 87 24.58 -22.10 1.36
N THR A 88 24.37 -23.37 1.75
CA THR A 88 23.04 -23.89 2.12
C THR A 88 22.54 -23.25 3.42
N GLU A 89 23.41 -23.03 4.41
CA GLU A 89 23.06 -22.32 5.64
C GLU A 89 22.70 -20.86 5.34
N ILE A 90 23.50 -20.16 4.54
CA ILE A 90 23.22 -18.78 4.12
C ILE A 90 21.89 -18.69 3.37
N ILE A 91 21.56 -19.65 2.49
CA ILE A 91 20.24 -19.73 1.84
C ILE A 91 19.13 -19.84 2.87
N GLY A 92 19.29 -20.69 3.90
CA GLY A 92 18.34 -20.82 4.99
C GLY A 92 18.08 -19.48 5.70
N CYS A 93 19.16 -18.81 6.13
CA CYS A 93 19.09 -17.51 6.76
C CYS A 93 18.43 -16.45 5.84
N THR A 94 18.80 -16.43 4.55
CA THR A 94 18.26 -15.48 3.57
C THR A 94 16.75 -15.69 3.36
N LYS A 95 16.30 -16.94 3.31
CA LYS A 95 14.86 -17.27 3.23
C LYS A 95 14.10 -16.76 4.43
N THR A 96 14.61 -16.98 5.65
CA THR A 96 13.95 -16.48 6.87
C THR A 96 13.90 -14.95 6.91
N ALA A 97 14.96 -14.27 6.46
CA ALA A 97 14.98 -12.82 6.35
C ALA A 97 13.98 -12.30 5.29
N LEU A 98 13.86 -12.99 4.16
CA LEU A 98 12.89 -12.66 3.10
C LEU A 98 11.45 -12.81 3.59
N GLU A 99 11.15 -13.89 4.32
CA GLU A 99 9.83 -14.09 4.94
C GLU A 99 9.51 -12.99 5.95
N GLN A 100 10.49 -12.56 6.74
CA GLN A 100 10.31 -11.45 7.66
C GLN A 100 10.08 -10.13 6.91
N ALA A 101 10.88 -9.83 5.88
CA ALA A 101 10.70 -8.63 5.06
C ALA A 101 9.32 -8.59 4.38
N ALA A 102 8.80 -9.75 3.94
CA ALA A 102 7.46 -9.84 3.38
C ALA A 102 6.36 -9.53 4.42
N ARG A 103 6.53 -9.97 5.68
CA ARG A 103 5.63 -9.61 6.78
C ARG A 103 5.67 -8.11 7.08
N ASP A 104 6.86 -7.54 7.18
CA ASP A 104 7.05 -6.11 7.47
C ASP A 104 6.46 -5.25 6.34
N LEU A 105 6.64 -5.65 5.09
CA LEU A 105 6.05 -4.99 3.92
C LEU A 105 4.51 -5.00 3.98
N LEU A 106 3.91 -6.15 4.32
CA LEU A 106 2.46 -6.28 4.47
C LEU A 106 1.94 -5.35 5.57
N GLU A 107 2.63 -5.32 6.71
CA GLU A 107 2.30 -4.43 7.82
C GLU A 107 2.40 -2.96 7.41
N ALA A 108 3.49 -2.54 6.78
CA ALA A 108 3.70 -1.18 6.31
C ALA A 108 2.61 -0.74 5.32
N ARG A 109 2.21 -1.62 4.38
CA ARG A 109 1.09 -1.37 3.46
C ARG A 109 -0.24 -1.21 4.19
N SER A 110 -0.47 -1.97 5.25
CA SER A 110 -1.69 -1.84 6.08
C SER A 110 -1.73 -0.49 6.82
N ILE A 111 -0.59 -0.02 7.31
CA ILE A 111 -0.44 1.28 7.98
C ILE A 111 -0.69 2.39 6.96
N LEU A 112 -0.07 2.31 5.78
CA LEU A 112 -0.26 3.28 4.71
C LEU A 112 -1.74 3.43 4.32
N LYS A 113 -2.48 2.34 4.14
CA LYS A 113 -3.93 2.39 3.84
C LYS A 113 -4.72 3.11 4.94
N ARG A 114 -4.38 2.88 6.22
CA ARG A 114 -5.05 3.56 7.35
C ARG A 114 -4.76 5.06 7.35
N GLU A 115 -3.52 5.46 7.07
CA GLU A 115 -3.13 6.86 6.99
C GLU A 115 -3.73 7.57 5.77
N GLU A 116 -3.82 6.90 4.62
CA GLU A 116 -4.53 7.43 3.44
C GLU A 116 -6.01 7.68 3.74
N ALA A 117 -6.69 6.71 4.39
CA ALA A 117 -8.08 6.89 4.80
C ALA A 117 -8.24 8.05 5.82
N ARG A 118 -7.28 8.23 6.74
CA ARG A 118 -7.28 9.35 7.67
C ARG A 118 -7.08 10.69 6.95
N ALA A 119 -6.11 10.77 6.04
CA ALA A 119 -5.85 11.96 5.24
C ALA A 119 -7.07 12.36 4.41
N TRP A 120 -7.71 11.41 3.72
CA TRP A 120 -8.93 11.68 2.96
C TRP A 120 -10.09 12.18 3.83
N ARG A 121 -10.31 11.60 5.01
CA ARG A 121 -11.33 12.11 5.94
C ARG A 121 -11.06 13.56 6.36
N ASN A 122 -9.80 13.93 6.57
CA ASN A 122 -9.44 15.30 6.94
C ASN A 122 -9.67 16.27 5.77
N VAL A 123 -9.25 15.88 4.55
CA VAL A 123 -9.51 16.67 3.33
C VAL A 123 -11.01 16.88 3.13
N VAL A 124 -11.82 15.82 3.23
CA VAL A 124 -13.28 15.93 3.11
C VAL A 124 -13.84 16.89 4.16
N LYS A 125 -13.45 16.76 5.42
CA LYS A 125 -13.89 17.68 6.49
C LYS A 125 -13.53 19.13 6.20
N GLU A 126 -12.30 19.39 5.75
CA GLU A 126 -11.82 20.73 5.47
C GLU A 126 -12.53 21.35 4.25
N VAL A 127 -12.69 20.58 3.18
CA VAL A 127 -13.44 20.99 1.99
C VAL A 127 -14.90 21.24 2.37
N SER A 128 -15.56 20.33 3.09
CA SER A 128 -16.93 20.53 3.55
C SER A 128 -17.05 21.79 4.41
N ALA A 129 -16.15 22.04 5.35
CA ALA A 129 -16.18 23.25 6.17
C ALA A 129 -15.99 24.53 5.35
N ARG A 130 -15.09 24.51 4.35
CA ARG A 130 -14.78 25.67 3.51
C ARG A 130 -15.91 26.02 2.55
N TYR A 131 -16.56 25.03 1.96
CA TYR A 131 -17.57 25.22 0.92
C TYR A 131 -19.00 25.12 1.45
N SER A 132 -19.22 24.64 2.69
CA SER A 132 -20.55 24.56 3.31
C SER A 132 -21.32 25.89 3.26
N PRO A 133 -20.73 27.07 3.54
CA PRO A 133 -21.46 28.33 3.46
C PRO A 133 -21.94 28.64 2.03
N GLN A 134 -21.12 28.36 1.00
CA GLN A 134 -21.46 28.62 -0.40
C GLN A 134 -22.48 27.61 -0.93
N VAL A 135 -22.35 26.34 -0.55
CA VAL A 135 -23.35 25.30 -0.87
C VAL A 135 -24.67 25.63 -0.19
N GLN A 136 -24.66 26.10 1.06
CA GLN A 136 -25.85 26.54 1.78
C GLN A 136 -26.47 27.77 1.12
N GLU A 137 -25.68 28.75 0.69
CA GLU A 137 -26.16 29.93 -0.03
C GLU A 137 -26.82 29.56 -1.37
N ILE A 138 -26.17 28.73 -2.18
CA ILE A 138 -26.71 28.25 -3.46
C ILE A 138 -27.99 27.44 -3.24
N PHE A 139 -27.99 26.57 -2.22
CA PHE A 139 -29.16 25.78 -1.86
C PHE A 139 -30.34 26.65 -1.42
N LEU A 140 -30.09 27.67 -0.59
CA LEU A 140 -31.10 28.65 -0.19
C LEU A 140 -31.62 29.44 -1.40
N LYS A 141 -30.75 29.88 -2.31
CA LYS A 141 -31.16 30.56 -3.56
C LYS A 141 -32.03 29.65 -4.43
N MET A 142 -31.66 28.38 -4.59
CA MET A 142 -32.47 27.40 -5.32
C MET A 142 -33.81 27.13 -4.63
N TYR A 143 -33.82 27.02 -3.30
CA TYR A 143 -35.02 26.82 -2.52
C TYR A 143 -35.98 28.00 -2.66
N VAL A 144 -35.47 29.23 -2.51
CA VAL A 144 -36.23 30.47 -2.76
C VAL A 144 -36.73 30.50 -4.20
N ALA A 145 -35.91 30.20 -5.20
CA ALA A 145 -36.33 30.17 -6.61
C ALA A 145 -37.48 29.19 -6.86
N VAL A 146 -37.44 27.99 -6.28
CA VAL A 146 -38.48 26.97 -6.50
C VAL A 146 -39.76 27.26 -5.73
N VAL A 147 -39.67 27.67 -4.46
CA VAL A 147 -40.84 28.11 -3.69
C VAL A 147 -41.47 29.35 -4.33
N SER A 148 -40.65 30.24 -4.88
CA SER A 148 -41.11 31.42 -5.62
C SER A 148 -41.80 31.02 -6.94
N SER A 149 -41.30 30.05 -7.69
CA SER A 149 -41.81 29.71 -9.02
C SER A 149 -42.95 28.68 -9.03
N SER A 150 -43.22 27.98 -7.92
CA SER A 150 -44.24 26.94 -7.83
C SER A 150 -45.41 27.34 -6.91
N PRO A 151 -46.66 27.40 -7.40
CA PRO A 151 -47.83 27.75 -6.59
C PRO A 151 -48.15 26.72 -5.49
N ASP A 152 -47.65 25.49 -5.63
CA ASP A 152 -47.86 24.39 -4.67
C ASP A 152 -46.63 24.13 -3.77
N GLY A 153 -45.65 25.05 -3.78
CA GLY A 153 -44.58 25.08 -2.78
C GLY A 153 -43.45 24.06 -2.94
N GLY A 154 -43.33 23.34 -4.07
CA GLY A 154 -42.11 22.64 -4.55
C GLY A 154 -41.30 21.78 -3.55
N ALA A 155 -41.89 21.38 -2.42
CA ALA A 155 -41.19 20.87 -1.24
C ALA A 155 -40.49 19.49 -1.34
N PRO A 156 -40.95 18.51 -2.14
CA PRO A 156 -40.43 17.13 -2.05
C PRO A 156 -38.97 16.95 -2.47
N LEU A 157 -38.50 17.71 -3.47
CA LEU A 157 -37.13 17.60 -3.99
C LEU A 157 -36.07 18.16 -3.03
N PHE A 158 -36.44 19.16 -2.20
CA PHE A 158 -35.50 19.86 -1.32
C PHE A 158 -35.23 19.12 -0.01
N HIS A 159 -36.16 18.31 0.49
CA HIS A 159 -35.96 17.53 1.71
C HIS A 159 -34.90 16.43 1.55
N SER A 160 -34.83 15.76 0.39
CA SER A 160 -33.78 14.77 0.12
C SER A 160 -32.38 15.38 0.06
N ILE A 161 -32.24 16.57 -0.55
CA ILE A 161 -30.95 17.26 -0.69
C ILE A 161 -30.52 17.87 0.65
N SER A 162 -31.44 18.48 1.40
CA SER A 162 -31.16 19.01 2.74
C SER A 162 -30.66 17.92 3.70
N ASN A 163 -31.30 16.74 3.70
CA ASN A 163 -30.88 15.62 4.53
C ASN A 163 -29.51 15.02 4.11
N ALA A 164 -29.21 15.00 2.81
CA ALA A 164 -27.94 14.44 2.30
C ALA A 164 -26.72 15.33 2.62
N PHE A 165 -26.92 16.64 2.77
CA PHE A 165 -25.87 17.62 3.04
C PHE A 165 -25.95 18.25 4.45
N ASP A 166 -26.83 17.74 5.32
CA ASP A 166 -27.12 18.26 6.66
C ASP A 166 -27.35 19.79 6.69
N LEU A 167 -28.04 20.29 5.65
CA LEU A 167 -28.29 21.71 5.46
C LEU A 167 -29.50 22.13 6.29
N ARG A 168 -29.33 23.16 7.14
CA ARG A 168 -30.45 23.78 7.86
C ARG A 168 -31.33 24.55 6.87
N VAL A 169 -32.48 23.99 6.53
CA VAL A 169 -33.53 24.73 5.83
C VAL A 169 -34.27 25.57 6.87
N PRO A 170 -34.41 26.89 6.68
CA PRO A 170 -35.31 27.69 7.49
C PRO A 170 -36.72 27.12 7.35
N ARG A 171 -37.38 26.81 8.47
CA ARG A 171 -38.84 26.56 8.44
C ARG A 171 -39.50 27.91 8.25
N PHE A 172 -39.98 28.17 7.04
CA PHE A 172 -40.95 29.22 6.83
C PHE A 172 -42.30 28.63 7.19
N ASP A 173 -42.87 29.06 8.32
CA ASP A 173 -44.30 28.83 8.58
C ASP A 173 -45.05 29.57 7.47
N LEU A 174 -45.52 28.83 6.46
CA LEU A 174 -46.18 29.40 5.30
C LEU A 174 -47.44 30.15 5.78
N PRO A 175 -47.58 31.45 5.50
CA PRO A 175 -48.78 32.18 5.83
C PRO A 175 -49.98 31.61 5.06
N VAL A 176 -51.14 31.55 5.73
CA VAL A 176 -52.36 30.86 5.25
C VAL A 176 -53.11 31.69 4.18
N GLY A 177 -52.50 32.73 3.61
CA GLY A 177 -53.10 33.60 2.59
C GLY A 177 -52.17 33.89 1.41
N GLN A 178 -52.72 33.91 0.18
CA GLN A 178 -51.99 34.17 -1.06
C GLN A 178 -51.25 35.53 -1.06
N GLU A 179 -51.80 36.57 -0.43
CA GLU A 179 -51.20 37.92 -0.41
C GLU A 179 -49.93 37.98 0.45
N GLU A 180 -49.91 37.29 1.60
CA GLU A 180 -48.74 37.21 2.49
C GLU A 180 -47.64 36.35 1.87
N PHE A 181 -48.00 35.30 1.12
CA PHE A 181 -47.04 34.48 0.37
C PHE A 181 -46.33 35.28 -0.73
N HIS A 182 -47.04 36.15 -1.46
CA HIS A 182 -46.44 37.02 -2.48
C HIS A 182 -45.48 38.07 -1.88
N PHE A 183 -45.78 38.59 -0.69
CA PHE A 183 -44.90 39.51 0.03
C PHE A 183 -43.61 38.83 0.50
N VAL A 184 -43.73 37.66 1.16
CA VAL A 184 -42.56 36.86 1.62
C VAL A 184 -41.70 36.43 0.44
N LYS A 185 -42.32 36.06 -0.69
CA LYS A 185 -41.64 35.75 -1.95
C LYS A 185 -40.84 36.94 -2.48
N ALA A 186 -41.38 38.16 -2.45
CA ALA A 186 -40.71 39.36 -2.94
C ALA A 186 -39.53 39.81 -2.04
N GLU A 187 -39.67 39.69 -0.72
CA GLU A 187 -38.59 39.95 0.24
C GLU A 187 -37.45 38.93 0.11
N LEU A 188 -37.75 37.63 0.02
CA LEU A 188 -36.74 36.57 -0.16
C LEU A 188 -36.02 36.68 -1.52
N ALA A 189 -36.74 36.99 -2.60
CA ALA A 189 -36.14 37.24 -3.91
C ALA A 189 -35.13 38.41 -3.87
N LYS A 190 -35.48 39.48 -3.15
CA LYS A 190 -34.65 40.68 -2.99
C LYS A 190 -33.43 40.46 -2.10
N GLU A 191 -33.58 39.74 -0.97
CA GLU A 191 -32.48 39.44 -0.04
C GLU A 191 -31.44 38.49 -0.65
N PHE A 192 -31.89 37.52 -1.46
CA PHE A 192 -31.01 36.50 -2.06
C PHE A 192 -30.62 36.79 -3.52
N GLY A 193 -31.10 37.90 -4.10
CA GLY A 193 -30.74 38.34 -5.46
C GLY A 193 -31.24 37.40 -6.57
N VAL A 194 -32.36 36.71 -6.34
CA VAL A 194 -32.98 35.78 -7.29
C VAL A 194 -34.14 36.52 -7.95
N VAL A 195 -34.00 36.85 -9.25
CA VAL A 195 -35.04 37.54 -10.05
C VAL A 195 -36.01 36.54 -10.64
#